data_AF-A0A2V6CFQ5-F1
#
_entry.id   AF-A0A2V6CFQ5-F1
#
_cell.length_a   1.000
_cell.length_b   1.000
_cell.length_c   1.000
_cell.angle_alpha   90.00
_cell.angle_beta   90.00
_cell.angle_gamma   90.00
#
_symmetry.space_group_name_H-M   'P 1'
#
loop_
_entity.id
_entity.type
_entity.pdbx_description
1 polymer ?
#
loop_
_entity_poly.entity_id
_entity_poly.type
_entity_poly.pdbx_seq_one_letter_code
_entity_poly.pdbx_strand_id
1 'polypeptide(L)'
;MPIPDEAAGGRGSMFDHTYDEFVPFVTALGSSWPAGLRGWCHLDPDFSQLTYGDAGSRAQRICEFIVPGSFIVFWAGMRWLDGPQAGSIVCSVIGFYRVSHVLCAKDVGILDSHRNAHTRRADPQDEEVVVFADPRESGRLRRHIPIGEYTGGAQRVDEEILAEWGDLRRKSGELLKKGYIQRGGNPPIFNDPERFLKWFHRQKPEFVHANNVISGS
;
A
#
# COMPACT_ATOMS: atom_id res chain seq x y z
N MET A 1 0.22 4.42 -3.89
CA MET A 1 -0.91 5.30 -4.32
C MET A 1 -0.48 6.72 -4.00
N PRO A 2 -0.79 7.73 -4.83
CA PRO A 2 -0.37 9.11 -4.54
C PRO A 2 -1.18 9.70 -3.38
N ILE A 3 -0.49 10.20 -2.36
CA ILE A 3 -1.06 10.80 -1.14
C ILE A 3 -0.70 12.29 -1.15
N PRO A 4 -1.65 13.20 -0.82
CA PRO A 4 -1.38 14.63 -0.88
C PRO A 4 -0.23 15.03 0.05
N ASP A 5 0.64 15.91 -0.42
CA ASP A 5 1.60 16.65 0.40
C ASP A 5 1.32 18.14 0.32
N GLU A 6 1.58 18.85 1.41
CA GLU A 6 1.41 20.31 1.47
C GLU A 6 2.48 21.05 0.65
N ALA A 7 3.67 20.45 0.50
CA ALA A 7 4.80 21.01 -0.23
C ALA A 7 5.75 19.90 -0.69
N ALA A 8 6.68 20.24 -1.59
CA ALA A 8 7.84 19.40 -1.88
C ALA A 8 8.66 19.15 -0.59
N GLY A 9 9.29 17.99 -0.51
CA GLY A 9 10.22 17.64 0.54
C GLY A 9 11.42 18.60 0.57
N GLY A 10 11.86 18.96 1.78
CA GLY A 10 13.05 19.79 1.97
C GLY A 10 14.35 19.07 1.56
N ARG A 11 14.35 17.73 1.50
CA ARG A 11 15.47 16.88 1.09
C ARG A 11 15.06 16.00 -0.08
N GLY A 12 15.91 15.91 -1.10
CA GLY A 12 15.69 14.98 -2.21
C GLY A 12 14.47 15.33 -3.07
N SER A 13 14.23 16.62 -3.33
CA SER A 13 13.07 17.10 -4.09
C SER A 13 12.94 16.53 -5.51
N MET A 14 14.03 15.98 -6.05
CA MET A 14 14.02 15.23 -7.32
C MET A 14 13.24 13.91 -7.26
N PHE A 15 12.91 13.42 -6.05
CA PHE A 15 12.11 12.22 -5.80
C PHE A 15 10.68 12.55 -5.37
N ASP A 16 10.30 13.83 -5.38
CA ASP A 16 8.94 14.24 -5.10
C ASP A 16 8.08 14.11 -6.35
N HIS A 17 6.80 13.82 -6.13
CA HIS A 17 5.85 13.62 -7.20
C HIS A 17 4.82 14.73 -7.21
N THR A 18 4.26 14.97 -8.39
CA THR A 18 3.08 15.80 -8.56
C THR A 18 1.93 14.97 -9.09
N TYR A 19 0.71 15.39 -8.78
CA TYR A 19 -0.48 14.70 -9.30
C TYR A 19 -0.56 14.74 -10.84
N ASP A 20 0.07 15.72 -11.47
CA ASP A 20 0.09 15.88 -12.93
C ASP A 20 0.73 14.67 -13.64
N GLU A 21 1.65 13.96 -12.99
CA GLU A 21 2.28 12.74 -13.51
C GLU A 21 1.29 11.59 -13.74
N PHE A 22 0.15 11.61 -13.04
CA PHE A 22 -0.86 10.55 -13.08
C PHE A 22 -2.03 10.87 -14.03
N VAL A 23 -2.23 12.15 -14.37
CA VAL A 23 -3.34 12.62 -15.22
C VAL A 23 -3.40 11.85 -16.55
N PRO A 24 -2.29 11.67 -17.31
CA PRO A 24 -2.35 10.99 -18.59
C PRO A 24 -2.85 9.54 -18.49
N PHE A 25 -2.50 8.82 -17.43
CA PHE A 25 -2.96 7.44 -17.23
C PHE A 25 -4.47 7.39 -16.96
N VAL A 26 -4.98 8.30 -16.11
CA VAL A 26 -6.42 8.36 -15.81
C VAL A 26 -7.23 8.76 -17.04
N THR A 27 -6.73 9.72 -17.81
CA THR A 27 -7.34 10.14 -19.07
C THR A 27 -7.32 9.02 -20.11
N ALA A 28 -6.22 8.27 -20.23
CA ALA A 28 -6.13 7.12 -21.14
C ALA A 28 -7.12 5.99 -20.77
N LEU A 29 -7.49 5.88 -19.49
CA LEU A 29 -8.54 4.98 -19.00
C LEU A 29 -9.97 5.52 -19.22
N GLY A 30 -10.14 6.64 -19.93
CA GLY A 30 -11.44 7.24 -20.21
C GLY A 30 -12.08 7.94 -19.01
N SER A 31 -11.30 8.26 -17.98
CA SER A 31 -11.78 8.93 -16.76
C SER A 31 -11.22 10.35 -16.64
N SER A 32 -11.87 11.19 -15.85
CA SER A 32 -11.39 12.54 -15.53
C SER A 32 -10.63 12.54 -14.22
N TRP A 33 -9.53 13.30 -14.19
CA TRP A 33 -8.77 13.49 -12.96
C TRP A 33 -9.59 14.32 -11.95
N PRO A 34 -9.67 13.92 -10.66
CA PRO A 34 -10.41 14.68 -9.67
C PRO A 34 -9.78 16.07 -9.44
N ALA A 35 -10.55 17.14 -9.67
CA ALA A 35 -10.04 18.52 -9.59
C ALA A 35 -9.45 18.92 -8.22
N GLY A 36 -9.86 18.24 -7.15
CA GLY A 36 -9.34 18.46 -5.79
C GLY A 36 -7.95 17.87 -5.53
N LEU A 37 -7.45 16.98 -6.41
CA LEU A 37 -6.12 16.39 -6.29
C LEU A 37 -5.16 17.13 -7.21
N ARG A 38 -4.37 18.06 -6.67
CA ARG A 38 -3.43 18.89 -7.43
C ARG A 38 -2.22 19.23 -6.56
N GLY A 39 -1.12 19.62 -7.20
CA GLY A 39 0.13 19.95 -6.49
C GLY A 39 0.92 18.70 -6.12
N TRP A 40 1.62 18.79 -4.98
CA TRP A 40 2.56 17.77 -4.52
C TRP A 40 1.87 16.54 -3.94
N CYS A 41 2.50 15.40 -4.15
CA CYS A 41 2.11 14.13 -3.56
C CYS A 41 3.34 13.27 -3.32
N HIS A 42 3.18 12.27 -2.45
CA HIS A 42 4.13 11.19 -2.30
C HIS A 42 3.49 9.85 -2.60
N LEU A 43 4.35 8.84 -2.77
CA LEU A 43 3.96 7.45 -2.97
C LEU A 43 4.24 6.67 -1.71
N ASP A 44 3.18 6.17 -1.07
CA ASP A 44 3.29 5.19 -0.01
C ASP A 44 2.24 4.07 -0.22
N PRO A 45 2.66 2.81 -0.39
CA PRO A 45 4.06 2.36 -0.52
C PRO A 45 4.76 2.93 -1.77
N ASP A 46 6.07 3.12 -1.67
CA ASP A 46 6.97 3.35 -2.81
C ASP A 46 7.59 2.01 -3.23
N PHE A 47 7.06 1.43 -4.30
CA PHE A 47 7.50 0.13 -4.81
C PHE A 47 8.83 0.19 -5.56
N SER A 48 9.29 1.37 -5.99
CA SER A 48 10.60 1.53 -6.61
C SER A 48 11.73 1.46 -5.59
N GLN A 49 11.48 2.00 -4.39
CA GLN A 49 12.43 2.01 -3.28
C GLN A 49 12.22 0.87 -2.27
N LEU A 50 11.11 0.13 -2.43
CA LEU A 50 10.65 -0.93 -1.53
C LEU A 50 10.49 -0.44 -0.08
N THR A 51 9.90 0.76 0.04
CA THR A 51 9.62 1.39 1.32
C THR A 51 8.14 1.67 1.49
N TYR A 52 7.72 1.79 2.75
CA TYR A 52 6.38 2.21 3.13
C TYR A 52 6.48 2.98 4.44
N GLY A 53 6.07 4.24 4.41
CA GLY A 53 6.00 5.10 5.58
C GLY A 53 4.58 5.23 6.14
N ASP A 54 4.48 5.45 7.45
CA ASP A 54 3.23 5.84 8.08
C ASP A 54 3.50 6.63 9.38
N ALA A 55 2.45 7.23 9.95
CA ALA A 55 2.51 8.09 11.13
C ALA A 55 1.39 7.78 12.13
N GLY A 56 1.52 8.34 13.34
CA GLY A 56 0.47 8.31 14.36
C GLY A 56 0.06 6.90 14.79
N SER A 57 -1.25 6.65 14.95
CA SER A 57 -1.75 5.38 15.51
C SER A 57 -1.42 4.15 14.67
N ARG A 58 -1.24 4.30 13.36
CA ARG A 58 -0.88 3.18 12.50
C ARG A 58 0.63 2.90 12.55
N ALA A 59 1.47 3.93 12.60
CA ALA A 59 2.90 3.77 12.84
C ALA A 59 3.19 3.02 14.15
N GLN A 60 2.51 3.41 15.23
CA GLN A 60 2.61 2.71 16.52
C GLN A 60 2.28 1.22 16.38
N ARG A 61 1.25 0.87 15.61
CA ARG A 61 0.88 -0.54 15.37
C ARG A 61 1.88 -1.30 14.52
N ILE A 62 2.47 -0.65 13.52
CA ILE A 62 3.54 -1.25 12.73
C ILE A 62 4.66 -1.66 13.70
N CYS A 63 5.10 -0.77 14.59
CA CYS A 63 6.13 -1.07 15.58
C CYS A 63 5.73 -2.19 16.57
N GLU A 64 4.45 -2.33 16.90
CA GLU A 64 3.98 -3.38 17.83
C GLU A 64 3.97 -4.78 17.23
N PHE A 65 3.63 -4.92 15.94
CA PHE A 65 3.34 -6.23 15.33
C PHE A 65 4.31 -6.65 14.24
N ILE A 66 4.99 -5.69 13.63
CA ILE A 66 5.83 -5.94 12.46
C ILE A 66 7.28 -6.01 12.92
N VAL A 67 7.86 -7.19 12.72
CA VAL A 67 9.27 -7.47 12.95
C VAL A 67 9.93 -7.94 11.64
N PRO A 68 11.26 -7.98 11.56
CA PRO A 68 11.94 -8.62 10.42
C PRO A 68 11.37 -10.02 10.15
N GLY A 69 11.06 -10.31 8.88
CA GLY A 69 10.43 -11.56 8.43
C GLY A 69 8.90 -11.54 8.39
N SER A 70 8.24 -10.61 9.09
CA SER A 70 6.79 -10.34 8.92
C SER A 70 6.49 -9.93 7.47
N PHE A 71 5.20 -9.82 7.12
CA PHE A 71 4.80 -9.32 5.82
C PHE A 71 3.67 -8.31 5.88
N ILE A 72 3.60 -7.46 4.87
CA ILE A 72 2.54 -6.48 4.65
C ILE A 72 1.94 -6.72 3.28
N VAL A 73 0.60 -6.73 3.21
CA VAL A 73 -0.15 -6.90 1.96
C VAL A 73 -0.82 -5.58 1.62
N PHE A 74 -0.52 -5.04 0.44
CA PHE A 74 -1.13 -3.83 -0.06
C PHE A 74 -2.29 -4.19 -0.97
N TRP A 75 -3.45 -3.60 -0.74
CA TRP A 75 -4.64 -3.81 -1.55
C TRP A 75 -5.24 -2.47 -1.98
N ALA A 76 -6.02 -2.48 -3.06
CA ALA A 76 -6.74 -1.32 -3.54
C ALA A 76 -8.16 -1.70 -3.98
N GLY A 77 -9.09 -0.76 -3.82
CA GLY A 77 -10.38 -0.80 -4.48
C GLY A 77 -10.24 -0.18 -5.87
N MET A 78 -10.57 -0.93 -6.92
CA MET A 78 -10.49 -0.50 -8.31
C MET A 78 -11.86 -0.53 -8.95
N ARG A 79 -12.15 0.44 -9.81
CA ARG A 79 -13.42 0.52 -10.52
C ARG A 79 -13.34 -0.32 -11.79
N TRP A 80 -14.35 -1.16 -12.01
CA TRP A 80 -14.55 -1.82 -13.30
C TRP A 80 -15.04 -0.82 -14.34
N LEU A 81 -14.39 -0.75 -15.51
CA LEU A 81 -14.60 0.34 -16.46
C LEU A 81 -15.63 0.04 -17.56
N ASP A 82 -15.67 -1.19 -18.05
CA ASP A 82 -16.48 -1.62 -19.20
C ASP A 82 -17.39 -2.80 -18.85
N GLY A 83 -18.13 -3.37 -19.80
CA GLY A 83 -18.93 -4.60 -19.64
C GLY A 83 -20.04 -4.61 -18.55
N PRO A 84 -20.55 -5.81 -18.18
CA PRO A 84 -21.72 -5.93 -17.31
C PRO A 84 -21.53 -5.45 -15.87
N GLN A 85 -20.29 -5.39 -15.38
CA GLN A 85 -19.97 -4.96 -14.01
C GLN A 85 -19.47 -3.51 -13.97
N ALA A 86 -19.61 -2.75 -15.06
CA ALA A 86 -19.12 -1.37 -15.15
C ALA A 86 -19.60 -0.53 -13.96
N GLY A 87 -18.68 0.19 -13.32
CA GLY A 87 -18.93 1.02 -12.16
C GLY A 87 -18.85 0.31 -10.80
N SER A 88 -18.83 -1.02 -10.76
CA SER A 88 -18.59 -1.78 -9.53
C SER A 88 -17.14 -1.62 -9.04
N ILE A 89 -16.90 -1.90 -7.75
CA ILE A 89 -15.56 -1.81 -7.15
C ILE A 89 -15.09 -3.22 -6.79
N VAL A 90 -13.98 -3.63 -7.40
CA VAL A 90 -13.23 -4.84 -7.04
C VAL A 90 -12.14 -4.48 -6.03
N CYS A 91 -12.02 -5.25 -4.96
CA CYS A 91 -10.89 -5.21 -4.04
C CYS A 91 -9.81 -6.15 -4.57
N SER A 92 -8.57 -5.69 -4.68
CA SER A 92 -7.46 -6.53 -5.17
C SER A 92 -6.18 -6.29 -4.39
N VAL A 93 -5.40 -7.35 -4.18
CA VAL A 93 -3.99 -7.23 -3.78
C VAL A 93 -3.22 -6.62 -4.94
N ILE A 94 -2.43 -5.58 -4.64
CA ILE A 94 -1.62 -4.84 -5.61
C ILE A 94 -0.13 -4.91 -5.29
N GLY A 95 0.25 -5.35 -4.10
CA GLY A 95 1.64 -5.44 -3.69
C GLY A 95 1.80 -6.24 -2.40
N PHE A 96 3.03 -6.68 -2.17
CA PHE A 96 3.40 -7.47 -1.01
C PHE A 96 4.82 -7.11 -0.61
N TYR A 97 5.05 -6.91 0.68
CA TYR A 97 6.38 -6.74 1.26
C TYR A 97 6.66 -7.85 2.26
N ARG A 98 7.78 -8.54 2.07
CA ARG A 98 8.48 -9.22 3.15
C ARG A 98 9.31 -8.19 3.89
N VAL A 99 9.08 -8.01 5.18
CA VAL A 99 9.71 -6.95 5.96
C VAL A 99 11.16 -7.33 6.26
N SER A 100 12.10 -6.48 5.86
CA SER A 100 13.50 -6.59 6.23
C SER A 100 13.76 -5.93 7.58
N HIS A 101 13.33 -4.68 7.75
CA HIS A 101 13.46 -3.93 8.99
C HIS A 101 12.49 -2.74 9.02
N VAL A 102 12.29 -2.20 10.22
CA VAL A 102 11.47 -1.01 10.48
C VAL A 102 12.33 -0.03 11.25
N LEU A 103 12.35 1.24 10.83
CA LEU A 103 13.10 2.32 11.49
C LEU A 103 12.16 3.48 11.81
N CYS A 104 12.49 4.26 12.83
CA CYS A 104 11.95 5.61 12.95
C CYS A 104 12.49 6.45 11.79
N ALA A 105 11.66 7.32 11.21
CA ALA A 105 12.04 8.15 10.07
C ALA A 105 13.29 9.00 10.36
N LYS A 106 13.44 9.51 11.59
CA LYS A 106 14.61 10.31 11.99
C LYS A 106 15.93 9.51 12.03
N ASP A 107 15.84 8.20 12.22
CA ASP A 107 16.99 7.31 12.31
C ASP A 107 17.46 6.87 10.92
N VAL A 108 16.69 7.19 9.87
CA VAL A 108 17.12 6.99 8.49
C VAL A 108 18.19 8.03 8.14
N GLY A 109 19.40 7.56 7.90
CA GLY A 109 20.54 8.42 7.57
C GLY A 109 20.32 9.29 6.33
N ILE A 110 21.02 10.42 6.27
CA ILE A 110 20.88 11.41 5.19
C ILE A 110 21.07 10.81 3.79
N LEU A 111 21.94 9.80 3.64
CA LEU A 111 22.18 9.16 2.35
C LEU A 111 21.00 8.30 1.88
N ASP A 112 20.20 7.77 2.80
CA ASP A 112 19.03 6.93 2.51
C ASP A 112 17.71 7.71 2.60
N SER A 113 17.74 8.98 3.02
CA SER A 113 16.53 9.76 3.28
C SER A 113 15.67 10.01 2.04
N HIS A 114 16.23 9.85 0.85
CA HIS A 114 15.50 9.97 -0.42
C HIS A 114 14.54 8.81 -0.66
N ARG A 115 14.77 7.64 -0.04
CA ARG A 115 14.10 6.37 -0.32
C ARG A 115 12.66 6.30 0.17
N ASN A 116 12.24 7.18 1.07
CA ASN A 116 10.86 7.28 1.51
C ASN A 116 10.44 8.73 1.73
N ALA A 117 9.17 9.05 1.51
CA ALA A 117 8.68 10.42 1.61
C ALA A 117 8.71 10.97 3.04
N HIS A 118 8.46 10.11 4.03
CA HIS A 118 8.50 10.50 5.45
C HIS A 118 9.92 10.88 5.90
N THR A 119 10.96 10.48 5.16
CA THR A 119 12.36 10.84 5.47
C THR A 119 12.87 12.02 4.64
N ARG A 120 12.13 12.45 3.62
CA ARG A 120 12.48 13.61 2.76
C ARG A 120 12.10 14.96 3.36
N ARG A 121 11.29 14.98 4.43
CA ARG A 121 10.92 16.21 5.13
C ARG A 121 12.15 16.80 5.83
N ALA A 122 12.17 18.13 5.95
CA ALA A 122 13.28 18.83 6.60
C ALA A 122 13.42 18.43 8.09
N ASP A 123 12.29 18.11 8.73
CA ASP A 123 12.18 17.69 10.12
C ASP A 123 11.25 16.46 10.23
N PRO A 124 11.77 15.23 10.01
CA PRO A 124 11.01 13.99 10.19
C PRO A 124 10.53 13.86 11.63
N GLN A 125 9.25 13.53 11.83
CA GLN A 125 8.66 13.49 13.17
C GLN A 125 9.01 12.18 13.91
N ASP A 126 9.06 12.24 15.23
CA ASP A 126 9.45 11.11 16.09
C ASP A 126 8.50 9.89 15.94
N GLU A 127 7.24 10.14 15.61
CA GLU A 127 6.21 9.13 15.48
C GLU A 127 6.09 8.54 14.07
N GLU A 128 6.91 8.99 13.12
CA GLU A 128 6.94 8.45 11.77
C GLU A 128 7.86 7.25 11.67
N VAL A 129 7.39 6.21 10.98
CA VAL A 129 8.13 4.96 10.80
C VAL A 129 8.25 4.65 9.33
N VAL A 130 9.36 4.03 8.95
CA VAL A 130 9.59 3.53 7.60
C VAL A 130 9.86 2.03 7.66
N VAL A 131 9.04 1.29 6.93
CA VAL A 131 9.24 -0.14 6.67
C VAL A 131 10.08 -0.30 5.41
N PHE A 132 11.14 -1.09 5.50
CA PHE A 132 11.98 -1.50 4.38
C PHE A 132 11.72 -2.98 4.06
N ALA A 133 11.52 -3.30 2.78
CA ALA A 133 11.21 -4.66 2.34
C ALA A 133 12.44 -5.41 1.80
N ASP A 134 12.43 -6.75 1.87
CA ASP A 134 13.44 -7.60 1.21
C ASP A 134 13.18 -7.61 -0.31
N PRO A 135 14.14 -7.16 -1.13
CA PRO A 135 13.98 -7.06 -2.59
C PRO A 135 13.79 -8.40 -3.31
N ARG A 136 14.04 -9.54 -2.66
CA ARG A 136 13.86 -10.86 -3.27
C ARG A 136 12.43 -11.37 -3.18
N GLU A 137 11.65 -10.88 -2.23
CA GLU A 137 10.31 -11.38 -1.92
C GLU A 137 9.24 -10.27 -1.91
N SER A 138 9.58 -9.08 -2.44
CA SER A 138 8.73 -7.90 -2.29
C SER A 138 8.55 -7.18 -3.61
N GLY A 139 7.45 -6.43 -3.70
CA GLY A 139 7.24 -5.48 -4.78
C GLY A 139 5.78 -5.23 -5.08
N ARG A 140 5.56 -4.39 -6.09
CA ARG A 140 4.24 -4.25 -6.70
C ARG A 140 3.96 -5.50 -7.52
N LEU A 141 2.73 -5.96 -7.54
CA LEU A 141 2.35 -7.02 -8.46
C LEU A 141 2.26 -6.48 -9.88
N ARG A 142 2.84 -7.23 -10.84
CA ARG A 142 2.67 -6.97 -12.27
C ARG A 142 1.19 -7.02 -12.68
N ARG A 143 0.45 -7.96 -12.07
CA ARG A 143 -1.00 -8.10 -12.19
C ARG A 143 -1.60 -8.16 -10.80
N HIS A 144 -2.61 -7.35 -10.56
CA HIS A 144 -3.36 -7.40 -9.31
C HIS A 144 -4.05 -8.77 -9.15
N ILE A 145 -4.34 -9.15 -7.90
CA ILE A 145 -5.07 -10.38 -7.58
C ILE A 145 -6.41 -9.97 -6.97
N PRO A 146 -7.56 -10.19 -7.64
CA PRO A 146 -8.88 -9.96 -7.06
C PRO A 146 -9.08 -10.77 -5.78
N ILE A 147 -9.63 -10.13 -4.75
CA ILE A 147 -9.89 -10.76 -3.45
C ILE A 147 -11.31 -10.52 -2.94
N GLY A 148 -12.08 -9.67 -3.61
CA GLY A 148 -13.48 -9.42 -3.30
C GLY A 148 -13.97 -8.10 -3.86
N GLU A 149 -14.94 -7.48 -3.20
CA GLU A 149 -15.70 -6.36 -3.78
C GLU A 149 -16.19 -5.37 -2.73
N TYR A 150 -16.75 -4.26 -3.20
CA TYR A 150 -17.53 -3.35 -2.37
C TYR A 150 -18.99 -3.81 -2.31
N THR A 151 -19.40 -4.35 -1.17
CA THR A 151 -20.75 -4.87 -0.97
C THR A 151 -21.29 -4.56 0.43
N GLY A 152 -22.58 -4.23 0.50
CA GLY A 152 -23.24 -3.82 1.75
C GLY A 152 -22.59 -2.59 2.40
N GLY A 153 -22.12 -1.64 1.58
CA GLY A 153 -21.52 -0.39 2.06
C GLY A 153 -20.08 -0.48 2.58
N ALA A 154 -19.38 -1.59 2.30
CA ALA A 154 -18.00 -1.79 2.77
C ALA A 154 -17.16 -2.61 1.78
N GLN A 155 -15.84 -2.42 1.85
CA GLN A 155 -14.85 -3.24 1.14
C GLN A 155 -14.66 -4.56 1.86
N ARG A 156 -14.80 -5.67 1.12
CA ARG A 156 -14.77 -7.02 1.68
C ARG A 156 -13.90 -7.97 0.86
N VAL A 157 -13.30 -8.92 1.55
CA VAL A 157 -12.75 -10.15 0.98
C VAL A 157 -13.90 -11.14 0.78
N ASP A 158 -13.91 -11.84 -0.34
CA ASP A 158 -14.86 -12.91 -0.62
C ASP A 158 -14.78 -14.00 0.44
N GLU A 159 -15.93 -14.58 0.82
CA GLU A 159 -16.01 -15.53 1.94
C GLU A 159 -15.17 -16.78 1.69
N GLU A 160 -15.12 -17.28 0.44
CA GLU A 160 -14.30 -18.43 0.06
C GLU A 160 -12.80 -18.14 0.19
N ILE A 161 -12.35 -16.97 -0.28
CA ILE A 161 -10.96 -16.53 -0.18
C ILE A 161 -10.57 -16.32 1.28
N LEU A 162 -11.44 -15.67 2.06
CA LEU A 162 -11.22 -15.44 3.49
C LEU A 162 -11.10 -16.77 4.26
N ALA A 163 -11.94 -17.74 3.93
CA ALA A 163 -11.89 -19.08 4.52
C ALA A 163 -10.56 -19.78 4.17
N GLU A 164 -10.03 -19.63 2.95
CA GLU A 164 -8.72 -20.15 2.58
C GLU A 164 -7.58 -19.53 3.38
N TRP A 165 -7.66 -18.22 3.66
CA TRP A 165 -6.69 -17.49 4.48
C TRP A 165 -6.73 -17.84 5.96
N GLY A 166 -7.79 -18.53 6.42
CA GLY A 166 -8.01 -18.81 7.84
C GLY A 166 -8.50 -17.59 8.61
N ASP A 167 -9.24 -16.70 7.96
CA ASP A 167 -9.79 -15.44 8.47
C ASP A 167 -8.78 -14.30 8.72
N LEU A 168 -9.35 -13.10 8.92
CA LEU A 168 -8.65 -11.92 9.43
C LEU A 168 -9.12 -11.65 10.86
N ARG A 169 -8.28 -10.98 11.64
CA ARG A 169 -8.57 -10.60 13.03
C ARG A 169 -8.20 -9.17 13.32
N ARG A 170 -8.80 -8.63 14.38
CA ARG A 170 -8.39 -7.38 15.02
C ARG A 170 -7.19 -7.64 15.93
N LYS A 171 -6.54 -6.55 16.36
CA LYS A 171 -5.52 -6.58 17.42
C LYS A 171 -5.99 -7.27 18.70
N SER A 172 -7.27 -7.10 19.07
CA SER A 172 -7.88 -7.75 20.23
C SER A 172 -7.99 -9.28 20.12
N GLY A 173 -7.70 -9.85 18.95
CA GLY A 173 -7.85 -11.28 18.67
C GLY A 173 -9.21 -11.65 18.07
N GLU A 174 -10.19 -10.75 18.10
CA GLU A 174 -11.51 -10.99 17.51
C GLU A 174 -11.44 -11.13 15.98
N LEU A 175 -12.10 -12.15 15.44
CA LEU A 175 -12.22 -12.34 14.00
C LEU A 175 -13.02 -11.20 13.35
N LEU A 176 -12.53 -10.73 12.22
CA LEU A 176 -13.20 -9.75 11.38
C LEU A 176 -14.29 -10.45 10.57
N LYS A 177 -15.54 -10.31 11.05
CA LYS A 177 -16.70 -10.88 10.38
C LYS A 177 -16.84 -10.34 8.94
N LYS A 178 -17.16 -11.24 8.02
CA LYS A 178 -17.50 -10.90 6.62
C LYS A 178 -16.39 -10.15 5.88
N GLY A 179 -15.13 -10.53 6.12
CA GLY A 179 -13.97 -10.09 5.32
C GLY A 179 -13.69 -8.59 5.29
N TYR A 180 -14.08 -7.84 6.32
CA TYR A 180 -14.00 -6.38 6.30
C TYR A 180 -12.55 -5.86 6.27
N ILE A 181 -12.21 -5.07 5.23
CA ILE A 181 -10.82 -4.59 4.98
C ILE A 181 -10.70 -3.07 4.80
N GLN A 182 -11.67 -2.28 5.27
CA GLN A 182 -11.72 -0.84 5.03
C GLN A 182 -10.48 -0.07 5.53
N ARG A 183 -10.11 1.00 4.83
CA ARG A 183 -9.02 1.90 5.25
C ARG A 183 -9.30 2.45 6.65
N GLY A 184 -8.39 2.22 7.59
CA GLY A 184 -8.46 2.78 8.93
C GLY A 184 -7.11 2.69 9.66
N GLY A 185 -6.97 3.37 10.80
CA GLY A 185 -5.74 3.32 11.61
C GLY A 185 -5.43 1.93 12.16
N ASN A 186 -6.40 1.01 12.09
CA ASN A 186 -6.35 -0.32 12.65
C ASN A 186 -6.40 -1.36 11.53
N PRO A 187 -5.27 -1.66 10.86
CA PRO A 187 -5.27 -2.61 9.76
C PRO A 187 -5.69 -4.01 10.24
N PRO A 188 -6.41 -4.78 9.40
CA PRO A 188 -6.63 -6.20 9.61
C PRO A 188 -5.32 -6.96 9.77
N ILE A 189 -5.32 -7.98 10.63
CA ILE A 189 -4.19 -8.88 10.84
C ILE A 189 -4.61 -10.26 10.33
N PHE A 190 -3.73 -10.98 9.64
CA PHE A 190 -3.98 -12.37 9.28
C PHE A 190 -4.10 -13.22 10.54
N ASN A 191 -5.18 -13.99 10.64
CA ASN A 191 -5.36 -14.91 11.76
C ASN A 191 -4.46 -16.14 11.60
N ASP A 192 -4.30 -16.63 10.36
CA ASP A 192 -3.34 -17.67 9.98
C ASP A 192 -2.43 -17.19 8.84
N PRO A 193 -1.28 -16.56 9.16
CA PRO A 193 -0.39 -15.99 8.15
C PRO A 193 0.19 -17.03 7.18
N GLU A 194 0.40 -18.26 7.61
CA GLU A 194 0.96 -19.34 6.78
C GLU A 194 -0.04 -19.77 5.70
N ARG A 195 -1.32 -19.89 6.07
CA ARG A 195 -2.39 -20.18 5.11
C ARG A 195 -2.53 -19.09 4.07
N PHE A 196 -2.46 -17.82 4.47
CA PHE A 196 -2.42 -16.71 3.51
C PHE A 196 -1.22 -16.84 2.57
N LEU A 197 0.00 -17.04 3.08
CA LEU A 197 1.19 -17.16 2.24
C LEU A 197 1.08 -18.33 1.26
N LYS A 198 0.57 -19.49 1.69
CA LYS A 198 0.30 -20.64 0.81
C LYS A 198 -0.72 -20.29 -0.28
N TRP A 199 -1.79 -19.58 0.05
CA TRP A 199 -2.75 -19.08 -0.95
C TRP A 199 -2.09 -18.10 -1.91
N PHE A 200 -1.33 -17.13 -1.40
CA PHE A 200 -0.70 -16.07 -2.18
C PHE A 200 0.32 -16.64 -3.17
N HIS A 201 1.20 -17.54 -2.73
CA HIS A 201 2.20 -18.16 -3.61
C HIS A 201 1.58 -19.09 -4.67
N ARG A 202 0.42 -19.69 -4.42
CA ARG A 202 -0.33 -20.44 -5.47
C ARG A 202 -0.80 -19.54 -6.61
N GLN A 203 -0.99 -18.24 -6.35
CA GLN A 203 -1.30 -17.26 -7.40
C GLN A 203 -0.10 -16.93 -8.28
N LYS A 204 1.10 -17.41 -7.93
CA LYS A 204 2.38 -17.18 -8.65
C LYS A 204 2.61 -15.68 -8.91
N PRO A 205 2.70 -14.86 -7.84
CA PRO A 205 2.86 -13.42 -7.98
C PRO A 205 4.15 -13.08 -8.73
N GLU A 206 4.06 -12.17 -9.67
CA GLU A 206 5.21 -11.57 -10.35
C GLU A 206 5.41 -10.15 -9.83
N PHE A 207 6.61 -9.84 -9.34
CA PHE A 207 6.92 -8.53 -8.79
C PHE A 207 7.55 -7.59 -9.83
N VAL A 208 7.26 -6.31 -9.67
CA VAL A 208 7.92 -5.20 -10.36
C VAL A 208 8.34 -4.15 -9.33
N HIS A 209 9.59 -3.70 -9.39
CA HIS A 209 10.15 -2.66 -8.52
C HIS A 209 9.97 -1.29 -9.17
N ALA A 210 8.73 -0.93 -9.41
CA ALA A 210 8.38 0.31 -10.09
C ALA A 210 7.00 0.81 -9.66
N ASN A 211 6.88 2.13 -9.56
CA ASN A 211 5.61 2.82 -9.36
C ASN A 211 4.86 2.99 -10.70
N ASN A 212 3.58 3.36 -10.63
CA ASN A 212 2.76 3.68 -11.81
C ASN A 212 2.86 5.18 -12.14
N VAL A 213 4.08 5.67 -12.42
CA VAL A 213 4.36 7.07 -12.78
C VAL A 213 4.98 7.14 -14.18
N ILE A 214 4.76 8.24 -14.90
CA ILE A 214 5.58 8.55 -16.07
C ILE A 214 6.94 8.96 -15.52
N SER A 215 7.95 8.12 -15.70
CA SER A 215 9.33 8.60 -15.61
C SER A 215 9.53 9.55 -16.79
N GLY A 216 9.89 10.82 -16.52
CA GLY A 216 10.26 11.75 -17.57
C GLY A 216 11.21 11.09 -18.56
N SER A 217 10.93 11.27 -19.84
CA SER A 217 11.80 10.80 -20.93
C SER A 217 13.10 11.59 -20.96
#